data_AF-A0A0D2NDY1-F1
#
_entry.id   AF-A0A0D2NDY1-F1
#
_cell.length_a   1.000
_cell.length_b   1.000
_cell.length_c   1.000
_cell.angle_alpha   90.00
_cell.angle_beta   90.00
_cell.angle_gamma   90.00
#
_symmetry.space_group_name_H-M   'P 1'
#
loop_
_entity.id
_entity.type
_entity.pdbx_description
1 polymer ?
#
loop_
_entity_poly.entity_id
_entity_poly.type
_entity_poly.pdbx_seq_one_letter_code
_entity_poly.pdbx_strand_id
1 'polypeptide(L)' 'MAGYFREPHLDEVVAIWEALSWLRSMGIDHEVVESDCKEAIIALNTPAEHNSEFGAMIRDYLRIKAKFQGIVLCWVRQCK' A
#
# COMPACT_ATOMS: atom_id res chain seq x y z
N MET A 1 12.44 -19.01 -19.68
CA MET A 1 12.24 -17.57 -19.42
C MET A 1 10.76 -17.35 -19.20
N ALA A 2 10.29 -17.45 -17.96
CA ALA A 2 8.90 -17.11 -17.62
C ALA A 2 8.86 -15.61 -17.38
N GLY A 3 8.07 -14.89 -18.19
CA GLY A 3 7.86 -13.46 -18.00
C GLY A 3 7.17 -13.24 -16.65
N TYR A 4 7.78 -12.40 -15.81
CA TYR A 4 7.14 -11.85 -14.62
C TYR A 4 5.92 -11.02 -15.08
N PHE A 5 4.73 -11.63 -15.10
CA PHE A 5 3.49 -10.86 -15.04
C PHE A 5 3.42 -10.31 -13.62
N ARG A 6 3.97 -9.10 -13.40
CA ARG A 6 3.75 -8.40 -12.15
C ARG A 6 2.28 -8.08 -12.05
N GLU A 7 1.67 -8.51 -10.95
CA GLU A 7 0.32 -8.14 -10.57
C GLU A 7 0.32 -6.62 -10.30
N PRO A 8 -0.36 -5.77 -11.11
CA PRO A 8 -0.25 -4.32 -10.98
C PRO A 8 -0.64 -3.81 -9.58
N HIS A 9 -1.55 -4.51 -8.91
CA HIS A 9 -1.96 -4.21 -7.54
C HIS A 9 -0.87 -4.54 -6.50
N LEU A 10 0.02 -5.51 -6.76
CA LEU A 10 1.16 -5.80 -5.89
C LEU A 10 2.18 -4.66 -5.95
N ASP A 11 2.53 -4.20 -7.15
CA ASP A 11 3.46 -3.08 -7.32
C ASP A 11 2.96 -1.81 -6.62
N GLU A 12 1.66 -1.53 -6.70
CA GLU A 12 1.04 -0.39 -6.01
C GLU A 12 1.09 -0.51 -4.49
N VAL A 13 0.84 -1.70 -3.94
CA VAL A 13 0.99 -1.93 -2.48
C VAL A 13 2.45 -1.78 -2.04
N VAL A 14 3.40 -2.26 -2.84
CA VAL A 14 4.84 -2.09 -2.58
C VAL A 14 5.20 -0.61 -2.57
N ALA A 15 4.77 0.15 -3.58
CA ALA A 15 5.03 1.60 -3.67
C ALA A 15 4.47 2.36 -2.46
N ILE A 16 3.24 2.05 -2.04
CA ILE A 16 2.65 2.64 -0.83
C ILE A 16 3.46 2.28 0.42
N TRP A 17 3.89 1.02 0.56
CA TRP A 17 4.71 0.59 1.70
C TRP A 17 6.08 1.29 1.73
N GLU A 18 6.74 1.44 0.59
CA GLU A 18 8.02 2.16 0.47
C GLU A 18 7.85 3.65 0.82
N ALA A 19 6.79 4.29 0.31
CA ALA A 19 6.49 5.69 0.62
C ALA A 19 6.28 5.89 2.13
N LEU A 20 5.50 5.02 2.78
CA LEU A 20 5.32 5.08 4.24
C LEU A 20 6.62 4.81 5.00
N SER A 21 7.47 3.91 4.51
CA SER A 21 8.79 3.66 5.10
C SER A 21 9.67 4.88 5.07
N TRP A 22 9.66 5.59 3.95
CA TRP A 22 10.40 6.83 3.79
C TRP A 22 9.83 7.95 4.66
N LEU A 23 8.52 8.19 4.65
CA LEU A 23 7.87 9.19 5.49
C LEU A 23 8.14 8.96 6.98
N ARG A 24 8.11 7.70 7.43
CA ARG A 24 8.43 7.36 8.81
C ARG A 24 9.89 7.67 9.15
N SER A 25 10.81 7.47 8.22
CA SER A 25 12.22 7.83 8.41
C SER A 25 12.43 9.34 8.59
N MET A 26 11.49 10.15 8.10
CA MET A 26 11.46 11.60 8.27
C MET A 26 10.74 12.07 9.54
N GLY A 27 10.17 11.15 10.34
CA GLY A 27 9.41 11.51 11.54
C GLY A 27 8.00 12.04 11.27
N ILE A 28 7.44 11.77 10.08
CA ILE A 28 6.05 12.11 9.75
C ILE A 28 5.13 11.04 10.33
N ASP A 29 4.09 11.47 11.05
CA ASP A 29 3.19 10.59 11.80
C ASP A 29 1.72 10.66 11.36
N HIS A 30 1.34 11.68 10.59
CA HIS A 30 0.00 11.87 10.03
C HIS A 30 0.11 12.13 8.54
N GLU A 31 -0.55 11.33 7.71
CA GLU A 31 -0.50 11.53 6.25
C GLU A 31 -1.75 11.02 5.52
N VAL A 32 -2.05 11.63 4.38
CA VAL A 32 -3.05 11.14 3.42
C VAL A 32 -2.31 10.52 2.23
N VAL A 33 -2.57 9.25 1.97
CA VAL A 33 -2.00 8.52 0.84
C VAL A 33 -3.05 8.38 -0.23
N GLU A 34 -2.76 8.93 -1.41
CA GLU A 34 -3.60 8.88 -2.60
C GLU A 34 -3.00 7.91 -3.63
N SER A 35 -3.80 6.99 -4.16
CA SER A 35 -3.41 6.14 -5.30
C SER A 35 -4.58 6.00 -6.27
N ASP A 36 -4.28 5.86 -7.56
CA ASP A 36 -5.27 5.60 -8.59
C ASP A 36 -5.62 4.12 -8.76
N CYS A 37 -4.89 3.24 -8.08
CA CYS A 37 -5.17 1.82 -8.00
C CYS A 37 -6.26 1.52 -6.98
N LYS A 38 -7.51 1.46 -7.45
CA LYS A 38 -8.67 1.18 -6.62
C LYS A 38 -8.54 -0.16 -5.88
N GLU A 39 -8.04 -1.19 -6.54
CA GLU A 39 -7.87 -2.53 -5.99
C GLU A 39 -6.89 -2.53 -4.81
N ALA A 40 -5.75 -1.85 -4.94
CA ALA A 40 -4.78 -1.70 -3.85
C ALA A 40 -5.39 -0.95 -2.66
N ILE A 41 -6.06 0.18 -2.91
CA ILE A 41 -6.72 0.95 -1.85
C ILE A 41 -7.78 0.13 -1.11
N ILE A 42 -8.59 -0.66 -1.83
CA ILE A 42 -9.57 -1.56 -1.21
C ILE A 42 -8.86 -2.63 -0.36
N ALA A 43 -7.83 -3.27 -0.90
CA ALA A 43 -7.12 -4.34 -0.19
C ALA A 43 -6.44 -3.83 1.09
N LEU A 44 -5.91 -2.60 1.10
CA LEU A 44 -5.25 -2.01 2.26
C LEU A 44 -6.23 -1.46 3.31
N ASN A 45 -7.41 -0.97 2.88
CA ASN A 45 -8.46 -0.51 3.79
C ASN A 45 -9.29 -1.66 4.38
N THR A 46 -9.44 -2.75 3.63
CA THR A 46 -10.15 -3.97 4.05
C THR A 46 -9.25 -5.20 3.84
N PRO A 47 -8.22 -5.39 4.69
CA PRO A 47 -7.31 -6.52 4.58
C PRO A 47 -8.05 -7.84 4.78
N ALA A 48 -7.86 -8.77 3.86
CA ALA A 48 -8.28 -10.16 4.03
C ALA A 48 -7.05 -11.07 4.17
N GLU A 49 -7.22 -12.18 4.88
CA GLU A 49 -6.15 -13.16 5.04
C GLU A 49 -5.86 -13.86 3.70
N HIS A 50 -4.65 -13.64 3.19
CA HIS A 50 -4.17 -14.29 1.98
C HIS A 50 -2.78 -14.91 2.22
N ASN A 51 -2.65 -16.19 1.87
CA ASN A 51 -1.38 -16.92 1.86
C ASN A 51 -0.65 -16.74 0.50
N SER A 52 -0.61 -15.50 0.01
CA SER A 52 0.07 -15.10 -1.23
C SER A 52 1.14 -14.04 -0.95
N GLU A 53 1.99 -13.76 -1.94
CA GLU A 53 2.95 -12.65 -1.90
C GLU A 53 2.24 -11.31 -1.66
N PHE A 54 1.12 -11.08 -2.35
CA PHE A 54 0.25 -9.93 -2.10
C PHE A 54 -0.23 -9.86 -0.64
N GLY A 55 -0.66 -10.99 -0.07
CA GLY A 55 -1.05 -11.06 1.34
C GLY A 55 0.11 -10.76 2.30
N ALA A 56 1.34 -11.16 1.95
CA ALA A 56 2.53 -10.81 2.72
C ALA A 56 2.79 -9.31 2.71
N MET A 57 2.68 -8.67 1.53
CA MET A 57 2.85 -7.23 1.41
C MET A 57 1.78 -6.43 2.15
N ILE A 58 0.51 -6.88 2.15
CA ILE A 58 -0.53 -6.26 2.97
C ILE A 58 -0.17 -6.34 4.46
N ARG A 59 0.37 -7.48 4.94
CA ARG A 59 0.80 -7.60 6.35
C ARG A 59 1.94 -6.65 6.68
N ASP A 60 2.91 -6.48 5.79
CA ASP A 60 4.02 -5.55 5.97
C ASP A 60 3.56 -4.09 5.95
N TYR A 61 2.61 -3.75 5.06
CA TYR A 61 1.90 -2.48 5.10
C TYR A 61 1.21 -2.24 6.45
N LEU A 62 0.47 -3.23 6.98
CA LEU A 62 -0.23 -3.06 8.26
C LEU A 62 0.74 -2.85 9.43
N ARG A 63 1.88 -3.54 9.43
CA ARG A 63 2.94 -3.37 10.43
C ARG A 63 3.52 -1.97 10.41
N ILE A 64 3.71 -1.38 9.23
CA ILE A 64 4.23 -0.02 9.15
C ILE A 64 3.15 1.01 9.47
N LYS A 65 1.92 0.83 8.98
CA LYS A 65 0.77 1.70 9.28
C LYS A 65 0.56 1.84 10.79
N ALA A 66 0.69 0.75 11.54
CA ALA A 66 0.54 0.74 13.00
C ALA A 66 1.56 1.62 13.75
N LYS A 67 2.63 2.08 13.08
CA LYS A 67 3.62 3.00 13.65
C LYS A 67 3.23 4.46 13.51
N PHE A 68 2.30 4.78 12.61
CA PHE A 68 1.76 6.12 12.41
C PHE A 68 0.62 6.40 13.39
N GLN A 69 0.42 7.69 13.70
CA GLN A 69 -0.72 8.13 14.50
C GLN A 69 -1.99 8.25 13.64
N GLY A 70 -1.84 8.57 12.35
CA GLY A 70 -2.96 8.68 11.43
C GLY A 70 -2.54 8.46 9.98
N ILE A 71 -3.11 7.44 9.33
CA ILE A 71 -2.98 7.26 7.88
C ILE A 71 -4.38 7.11 7.29
N VAL A 72 -4.69 7.97 6.32
CA VAL A 72 -5.90 7.88 5.50
C VAL A 72 -5.50 7.44 4.10
N LEU A 73 -6.15 6.40 3.59
CA LEU A 73 -5.94 5.90 2.24
C LEU A 73 -7.13 6.28 1.35
N CYS A 74 -6.85 7.00 0.27
CA CYS A 74 -7.86 7.48 -0.66
C CYS A 74 -7.59 6.96 -2.07
N TRP A 75 -8.65 6.47 -2.72
CA TRP A 75 -8.61 6.24 -4.16
C TRP A 75 -8.89 7.56 -4.88
N VAL A 76 -8.01 7.93 -5.80
CA VAL A 76 -8.16 9.13 -6.65
C VAL A 76 -8.22 8.72 -8.10
N ARG A 77 -9.07 9.36 -8.89
CA ARG A 77 -9.15 9.06 -10.32
C ARG A 77 -7.99 9.75 -11.04
N GLN A 78 -7.25 9.01 -11.85
CA GLN A 78 -6.26 9.61 -12.75
C GLN A 78 -6.99 10.50 -13.77
N CYS A 79 -6.80 11.82 -13.70
CA CYS A 79 -7.24 12.74 -14.74
C CYS A 79 -6.20 12.71 -15.87
N LYS A 80 -6.59 12.21 -17.04
CA LYS A 80 -5.80 12.32 -18.28
C LYS A 80 -6.20 13.56 -19.05
#